data_AF-A0A2V3PJ49-F1
#
_entry.id   AF-A0A2V3PJ49-F1
#
_cell.length_a   1.000
_cell.length_b   1.000
_cell.length_c   1.000
_cell.angle_alpha   90.00
_cell.angle_beta   90.00
_cell.angle_gamma   90.00
#
_symmetry.space_group_name_H-M   'P 1'
#
loop_
_entity.id
_entity.type
_entity.pdbx_description
1 polymer ?
#
loop_
_entity_poly.entity_id
_entity_poly.type
_entity_poly.pdbx_seq_one_letter_code
_entity_poly.pdbx_strand_id
1 'polypeptide(L)'
;MKKSISYLPSNNQRDLHFIVEAVLQRLKQTEMIILFGSYARNDYVVYDEKYEFGKLQFYVSDYDILVVTSGVSDGGAIRSLSNVEDLYYDRAKDPDRQPPVQFISEDMKKLNKYLNEGRYFYTQIKQEGVVLYDSGKHKLARRHKLSFEEIKQQAQEYFDDKFDRANSFIEQAKFAYSRKDYRMSSFDLHQACENFIYAIRLVNTLENPKQHNLTKLLNSVKKYSNEFIKVFPQNTSEEKRLFELIKAAYVNGRYDPDFVVTKEDIDMLVPKVELLRDITKRICEEKIGEYGERE
;
A
#
# COMPACT_ATOMS: atom_id res chain seq x y z
N MET A 1 -2.46 1.67 22.85
CA MET A 1 -1.74 2.55 21.91
C MET A 1 -0.73 3.36 22.68
N LYS A 2 0.41 3.68 22.07
CA LYS A 2 1.40 4.60 22.66
C LYS A 2 0.77 5.99 22.80
N LYS A 3 1.26 6.79 23.74
CA LYS A 3 0.78 8.17 24.00
C LYS A 3 1.89 9.21 24.03
N SER A 4 3.11 8.82 23.70
CA SER A 4 4.28 9.71 23.71
C SER A 4 5.05 9.55 22.41
N ILE A 5 5.48 10.68 21.88
CA ILE A 5 6.43 10.81 20.75
C ILE A 5 7.81 11.29 21.22
N SER A 6 8.10 11.25 22.53
CA SER A 6 9.36 11.75 23.10
C SER A 6 10.62 11.02 22.61
N TYR A 7 10.45 9.86 21.97
CA TYR A 7 11.53 9.11 21.32
C TYR A 7 11.93 9.70 19.96
N LEU A 8 11.10 10.56 19.37
CA LEU A 8 11.40 11.25 18.13
C LEU A 8 12.30 12.47 18.39
N PRO A 9 13.13 12.90 17.42
CA PRO A 9 13.88 14.14 17.53
C PRO A 9 12.98 15.36 17.71
N SER A 10 13.51 16.41 18.36
CA SER A 10 12.73 17.62 18.70
C SER A 10 12.12 18.33 17.49
N ASN A 11 12.73 18.25 16.31
CA ASN A 11 12.15 18.80 15.08
C ASN A 11 10.86 18.07 14.71
N ASN A 12 10.90 16.73 14.71
CA ASN A 12 9.75 15.91 14.37
C ASN A 12 8.62 16.06 15.40
N GLN A 13 8.96 16.20 16.68
CA GLN A 13 7.96 16.51 17.72
C GLN A 13 7.26 17.86 17.46
N ARG A 14 8.02 18.91 17.13
CA ARG A 14 7.47 20.23 16.80
C ARG A 14 6.57 20.21 15.58
N ASP A 15 6.95 19.46 14.55
CA ASP A 15 6.15 19.28 13.34
C ASP A 15 4.80 18.62 13.66
N LEU A 16 4.83 17.50 14.39
CA LEU A 16 3.62 16.78 14.77
C LEU A 16 2.71 17.61 15.69
N HIS A 17 3.28 18.39 16.61
CA HIS A 17 2.50 19.31 17.45
C HIS A 17 1.79 20.38 16.60
N PHE A 18 2.49 20.99 15.65
CA PHE A 18 1.87 21.94 14.74
C PHE A 18 0.76 21.30 13.91
N ILE A 19 1.01 20.11 13.35
CA ILE A 19 0.01 19.40 12.55
C ILE A 19 -1.25 19.14 13.39
N VAL A 20 -1.10 18.64 14.61
CA VAL A 20 -2.22 18.42 15.53
C VAL A 20 -3.00 19.72 15.79
N GLU A 21 -2.32 20.82 16.10
CA GLU A 21 -2.97 22.12 16.32
C GLU A 21 -3.73 22.60 15.09
N ALA A 22 -3.12 22.51 13.91
CA ALA A 22 -3.72 22.92 12.65
C ALA A 22 -4.97 22.08 12.30
N VAL A 23 -4.90 20.76 12.48
CA VAL A 23 -6.06 19.85 12.33
C VAL A 23 -7.18 20.26 13.28
N LEU A 24 -6.89 20.44 14.57
CA LEU A 24 -7.91 20.81 15.57
C LEU A 24 -8.50 22.22 15.34
N GLN A 25 -7.75 23.11 14.70
CA GLN A 25 -8.25 24.44 14.32
C GLN A 25 -9.20 24.37 13.13
N ARG A 26 -8.87 23.58 12.10
CA ARG A 26 -9.61 23.50 10.83
C ARG A 26 -10.74 22.47 10.83
N LEU A 27 -10.65 21.44 11.66
CA LEU A 27 -11.59 20.32 11.71
C LEU A 27 -12.04 20.07 13.16
N LYS A 28 -13.07 20.82 13.58
CA LYS A 28 -13.59 20.79 14.96
C LYS A 28 -14.28 19.48 15.34
N GLN A 29 -14.67 18.69 14.34
CA GLN A 29 -15.25 17.36 14.46
C GLN A 29 -14.21 16.26 14.70
N THR A 30 -12.94 16.63 14.91
CA THR A 30 -11.87 15.68 15.21
C THR A 30 -12.05 15.07 16.60
N GLU A 31 -12.09 13.74 16.65
CA GLU A 31 -12.23 12.97 17.87
C GLU A 31 -10.89 12.35 18.31
N MET A 32 -10.06 11.91 17.37
CA MET A 32 -8.71 11.38 17.66
C MET A 32 -7.75 11.71 16.51
N ILE A 33 -6.47 11.90 16.83
CA ILE A 33 -5.38 12.00 15.84
C ILE A 33 -4.34 10.95 16.21
N ILE A 34 -4.01 10.08 15.27
CA ILE A 34 -3.13 8.94 15.48
C ILE A 34 -2.00 8.99 14.45
N LEU A 35 -0.76 9.06 14.92
CA LEU A 35 0.42 8.79 14.10
C LEU A 35 0.56 7.29 13.91
N PHE A 36 0.72 6.84 12.67
CA PHE A 36 1.05 5.47 12.35
C PHE A 36 2.26 5.44 11.41
N GLY A 37 2.56 4.28 10.83
CA GLY A 37 3.68 4.16 9.90
C GLY A 37 5.05 4.22 10.59
N SER A 38 6.06 4.65 9.84
CA SER A 38 7.45 4.46 10.24
C SER A 38 7.88 5.35 11.42
N TYR A 39 7.35 6.58 11.48
CA TYR A 39 7.57 7.45 12.63
C TYR A 39 6.92 6.92 13.91
N ALA A 40 5.77 6.24 13.85
CA ALA A 40 5.16 5.60 15.02
C ALA A 40 5.96 4.38 15.51
N ARG A 41 6.61 3.66 14.58
CA ARG A 41 7.46 2.49 14.88
C ARG A 41 8.90 2.85 15.25
N ASN A 42 9.34 4.08 15.00
CA ASN A 42 10.74 4.51 15.13
C ASN A 42 11.70 3.80 14.16
N ASP A 43 11.22 3.44 12.96
CA ASP A 43 11.99 2.86 11.86
C ASP A 43 11.95 3.75 10.60
N TYR A 44 11.68 5.04 10.79
CA TYR A 44 11.62 6.04 9.72
C TYR A 44 12.99 6.33 9.13
N VAL A 45 12.97 6.70 7.85
CA VAL A 45 14.13 7.10 7.08
C VAL A 45 14.08 8.61 6.92
N VAL A 46 15.06 9.31 7.52
CA VAL A 46 15.19 10.77 7.39
C VAL A 46 15.55 11.13 5.96
N TYR A 47 16.48 10.39 5.37
CA TYR A 47 16.92 10.55 4.00
C TYR A 47 17.70 9.30 3.60
N ASP A 48 17.36 8.73 2.45
CA ASP A 48 18.06 7.59 1.87
C ASP A 48 18.21 7.81 0.37
N GLU A 49 19.41 7.52 -0.12
CA GLU A 49 19.78 7.59 -1.52
C GLU A 49 20.04 6.18 -2.00
N LYS A 50 19.15 5.64 -2.83
CA LYS A 50 19.29 4.30 -3.38
C LYS A 50 19.44 4.35 -4.88
N TYR A 51 20.47 3.67 -5.37
CA TYR A 51 20.58 3.38 -6.80
C TYR A 51 19.76 2.12 -7.11
N GLU A 52 18.49 2.32 -7.47
CA GLU A 52 17.58 1.24 -7.88
C GLU A 52 16.99 1.57 -9.25
N PHE A 53 16.77 0.55 -10.08
CA PHE A 53 16.26 0.69 -11.46
C PHE A 53 17.13 1.58 -12.36
N GLY A 54 18.44 1.66 -12.11
CA GLY A 54 19.38 2.46 -12.91
C GLY A 54 19.34 3.96 -12.63
N LYS A 55 18.60 4.40 -11.60
CA LYS A 55 18.48 5.82 -11.21
C LYS A 55 18.76 5.99 -9.72
N LEU A 56 19.33 7.16 -9.37
CA LEU A 56 19.41 7.60 -7.98
C LEU A 56 18.00 8.00 -7.54
N GLN A 57 17.48 7.29 -6.55
CA GLN A 57 16.18 7.56 -5.94
C GLN A 57 16.40 8.09 -4.54
N PHE A 58 15.68 9.16 -4.22
CA PHE A 58 15.65 9.77 -2.90
C PHE A 58 14.38 9.31 -2.19
N TYR A 59 14.52 8.87 -0.95
CA TYR A 59 13.40 8.47 -0.12
C TYR A 59 13.47 9.14 1.24
N VAL A 60 12.38 9.80 1.61
CA VAL A 60 12.13 10.36 2.93
C VAL A 60 10.82 9.73 3.41
N SER A 61 10.80 9.25 4.65
CA SER A 61 9.56 8.76 5.24
C SER A 61 8.58 9.89 5.49
N ASP A 62 7.30 9.59 5.33
CA ASP A 62 6.18 10.47 5.58
C ASP A 62 5.62 10.33 7.00
N TYR A 63 4.98 11.39 7.50
CA TYR A 63 4.07 11.34 8.61
C TYR A 63 2.71 10.80 8.15
N ASP A 64 2.55 9.48 8.28
CA ASP A 64 1.28 8.77 8.15
C ASP A 64 0.34 9.16 9.33
N ILE A 65 -0.70 9.97 9.10
CA ILE A 65 -1.62 10.46 10.14
C ILE A 65 -3.07 10.05 9.85
N LEU A 66 -3.67 9.32 10.79
CA LEU A 66 -5.10 9.03 10.80
C LEU A 66 -5.84 10.07 11.64
N VAL A 67 -6.74 10.82 11.02
CA VAL A 67 -7.64 11.77 11.66
C VAL A 67 -9.03 11.16 11.76
N VAL A 68 -9.42 10.82 12.98
CA VAL A 68 -10.72 10.22 13.26
C VAL A 68 -11.72 11.32 13.58
N THR A 69 -12.85 11.31 12.89
CA THR A 69 -13.87 12.36 12.99
C THR A 69 -15.23 11.81 13.41
N SER A 70 -16.16 12.69 13.76
CA SER A 70 -17.56 12.34 14.02
C SER A 70 -18.48 13.44 13.52
N GLY A 71 -19.46 13.09 12.67
CA GLY A 71 -20.47 14.05 12.19
C GLY A 71 -19.97 14.99 11.09
N VAL A 72 -18.95 14.59 10.31
CA VAL A 72 -18.49 15.27 9.09
C VAL A 72 -18.38 14.25 7.97
N SER A 73 -18.57 14.67 6.72
CA SER A 73 -18.39 13.81 5.56
C SER A 73 -16.90 13.66 5.20
N ASP A 74 -16.52 12.52 4.64
CA ASP A 74 -15.14 12.23 4.21
C ASP A 74 -14.59 13.35 3.30
N GLY A 75 -15.38 13.81 2.32
CA GLY A 75 -14.97 14.89 1.42
C GLY A 75 -14.80 16.25 2.12
N GLY A 76 -15.57 16.53 3.17
CA GLY A 76 -15.42 17.72 3.99
C GLY A 76 -14.15 17.67 4.84
N ALA A 77 -13.88 16.53 5.46
CA ALA A 77 -12.67 16.30 6.24
C ALA A 77 -11.41 16.38 5.37
N ILE A 78 -11.39 15.69 4.22
CA ILE A 78 -10.26 15.70 3.28
C ILE A 78 -9.91 17.12 2.85
N ARG A 79 -10.90 17.96 2.50
CA ARG A 79 -10.66 19.35 2.12
C ARG A 79 -9.98 20.16 3.23
N SER A 80 -10.44 20.01 4.47
CA SER A 80 -9.82 20.68 5.61
C SER A 80 -8.39 20.20 5.85
N LEU A 81 -8.12 18.91 5.64
CA LEU A 81 -6.80 18.30 5.82
C LEU A 81 -5.81 18.71 4.72
N SER A 82 -6.25 18.84 3.47
CA SER A 82 -5.41 19.40 2.40
C SER A 82 -4.93 20.81 2.73
N ASN A 83 -5.77 21.66 3.34
CA ASN A 83 -5.30 22.98 3.77
C ASN A 83 -4.30 22.92 4.95
N VAL A 84 -4.35 21.89 5.79
CA VAL A 84 -3.35 21.69 6.84
C VAL A 84 -2.03 21.24 6.22
N GLU A 85 -2.08 20.38 5.21
CA GLU A 85 -0.92 19.95 4.44
C GLU A 85 -0.22 21.15 3.78
N ASP A 86 -0.96 22.03 3.10
CA ASP A 86 -0.43 23.28 2.52
C ASP A 86 0.28 24.14 3.60
N LEU A 87 -0.39 24.38 4.74
CA LEU A 87 0.17 25.17 5.84
C LEU A 87 1.42 24.54 6.46
N TYR A 88 1.54 23.21 6.43
CA TYR A 88 2.72 22.50 6.93
C TYR A 88 3.90 22.67 5.97
N TYR A 89 3.69 22.56 4.67
CA TYR A 89 4.73 22.75 3.66
C TYR A 89 5.13 24.22 3.48
N ASP A 90 4.23 25.19 3.66
CA ASP A 90 4.58 26.62 3.61
C ASP A 90 5.58 27.03 4.70
N ARG A 91 5.75 26.20 5.74
CA ARG A 91 6.70 26.41 6.83
C ARG A 91 8.06 25.75 6.57
N ALA A 92 8.21 24.99 5.49
CA ALA A 92 9.46 24.34 5.13
C ALA A 92 10.57 25.37 4.94
N LYS A 93 11.69 25.19 5.61
CA LYS A 93 12.93 25.89 5.22
C LYS A 93 13.60 25.23 4.02
N ASP A 94 13.43 23.91 3.89
CA ASP A 94 13.96 23.05 2.85
C ASP A 94 12.89 22.01 2.52
N PRO A 95 12.06 22.25 1.48
CA PRO A 95 10.95 21.36 1.12
C PRO A 95 11.41 19.93 0.81
N ASP A 96 12.60 19.75 0.23
CA ASP A 96 13.11 18.45 -0.19
C ASP A 96 13.55 17.56 1.00
N ARG A 97 13.74 18.17 2.18
CA ARG A 97 14.16 17.48 3.41
C ARG A 97 13.09 17.48 4.50
N GLN A 98 11.96 18.11 4.27
CA GLN A 98 10.84 18.07 5.20
C GLN A 98 10.10 16.73 5.02
N PRO A 99 9.85 15.97 6.10
CA PRO A 99 9.05 14.75 5.99
C PRO A 99 7.66 15.10 5.44
N PRO A 100 7.22 14.48 4.33
CA PRO A 100 5.87 14.70 3.81
C PRO A 100 4.82 14.34 4.87
N VAL A 101 3.64 14.96 4.84
CA VAL A 101 2.50 14.54 5.67
C VAL A 101 1.47 13.87 4.79
N GLN A 102 0.94 12.72 5.22
CA GLN A 102 -0.11 11.99 4.52
C GLN A 102 -1.27 11.77 5.47
N PHE A 103 -2.42 12.36 5.14
CA PHE A 103 -3.62 12.24 5.94
C PHE A 103 -4.56 11.16 5.42
N ILE A 104 -5.08 10.36 6.34
CA ILE A 104 -6.27 9.54 6.13
C ILE A 104 -7.34 10.05 7.08
N SER A 105 -8.56 10.22 6.60
CA SER A 105 -9.70 10.54 7.46
C SER A 105 -10.69 9.38 7.51
N GLU A 106 -11.18 9.08 8.71
CA GLU A 106 -12.23 8.09 8.91
C GLU A 106 -13.23 8.57 9.95
N ASP A 107 -14.51 8.29 9.72
CA ASP A 107 -15.53 8.44 10.75
C ASP A 107 -15.33 7.41 11.88
N MET A 108 -15.57 7.83 13.12
CA MET A 108 -15.39 7.01 14.32
C MET A 108 -16.21 5.71 14.28
N LYS A 109 -17.45 5.73 13.76
CA LYS A 109 -18.28 4.52 13.64
C LYS A 109 -17.68 3.57 12.62
N LYS A 110 -17.22 4.09 11.48
CA LYS A 110 -16.59 3.31 10.41
C LYS A 110 -15.26 2.70 10.87
N LEU A 111 -14.40 3.47 11.54
CA LEU A 111 -13.17 2.96 12.15
C LEU A 111 -13.45 1.83 13.15
N ASN A 112 -14.44 2.00 14.04
CA ASN A 112 -14.80 0.96 14.99
C ASN A 112 -15.40 -0.28 14.33
N LYS A 113 -16.15 -0.13 13.24
CA LYS A 113 -16.61 -1.25 12.43
C LYS A 113 -15.42 -2.04 11.87
N TYR A 114 -14.45 -1.37 11.24
CA TYR A 114 -13.27 -2.05 10.69
C TYR A 114 -12.36 -2.70 11.74
N LEU A 115 -12.24 -2.07 12.91
CA LEU A 115 -11.51 -2.65 14.05
C LEU A 115 -12.23 -3.89 14.60
N ASN A 116 -13.56 -3.86 14.67
CA ASN A 116 -14.36 -5.03 15.05
C ASN A 116 -14.18 -6.14 14.02
N GLU A 117 -14.29 -5.85 12.73
CA GLU A 117 -14.02 -6.79 11.64
C GLU A 117 -12.54 -7.23 11.58
N GLY A 118 -11.64 -6.70 12.41
CA GLY A 118 -10.24 -7.10 12.41
C GLY A 118 -9.48 -6.76 11.13
N ARG A 119 -9.95 -5.77 10.35
CA ARG A 119 -9.29 -5.32 9.11
C ARG A 119 -7.84 -4.94 9.41
N TYR A 120 -6.91 -5.53 8.68
CA TYR A 120 -5.51 -5.50 9.08
C TYR A 120 -4.93 -4.09 9.16
N PHE A 121 -5.27 -3.23 8.19
CA PHE A 121 -4.78 -1.86 8.12
C PHE A 121 -5.07 -1.09 9.41
N TYR A 122 -6.34 -1.09 9.85
CA TYR A 122 -6.75 -0.40 11.08
C TYR A 122 -6.28 -1.11 12.34
N THR A 123 -6.23 -2.45 12.33
CA THR A 123 -5.72 -3.23 13.46
C THR A 123 -4.23 -2.96 13.69
N GLN A 124 -3.44 -2.82 12.62
CA GLN A 124 -2.03 -2.46 12.68
C GLN A 124 -1.85 -1.03 13.18
N ILE A 125 -2.63 -0.05 12.69
CA ILE A 125 -2.63 1.32 13.22
C ILE A 125 -2.90 1.31 14.73
N LYS A 126 -3.89 0.53 15.19
CA LYS A 126 -4.19 0.41 16.62
C LYS A 126 -3.08 -0.26 17.42
N GLN A 127 -2.35 -1.20 16.83
CA GLN A 127 -1.27 -1.92 17.50
C GLN A 127 0.00 -1.06 17.63
N GLU A 128 0.41 -0.41 16.54
CA GLU A 128 1.70 0.27 16.42
C GLU A 128 1.61 1.79 16.66
N GLY A 129 0.42 2.37 16.47
CA GLY A 129 0.21 3.81 16.43
C GLY A 129 0.40 4.53 17.76
N VAL A 130 0.71 5.82 17.64
CA VAL A 130 0.83 6.77 18.74
C VAL A 130 -0.36 7.73 18.69
N VAL A 131 -1.14 7.79 19.77
CA VAL A 131 -2.22 8.76 19.90
C VAL A 131 -1.59 10.13 20.16
N LEU A 132 -1.78 11.06 19.24
CA LEU A 132 -1.33 12.44 19.33
C LEU A 132 -2.40 13.35 19.95
N TYR A 133 -3.67 13.03 19.73
CA TYR A 133 -4.82 13.71 20.32
C TYR A 133 -5.97 12.72 20.55
N ASP A 134 -6.71 12.92 21.64
CA ASP A 134 -7.91 12.17 21.99
C ASP A 134 -8.89 13.11 22.70
N SER A 135 -10.10 13.24 22.15
CA SER A 135 -11.18 14.04 22.74
C SER A 135 -11.74 13.42 24.04
N GLY A 136 -11.50 12.12 24.25
CA GLY A 136 -12.04 11.33 25.36
C GLY A 136 -13.51 10.91 25.20
N LYS A 137 -14.20 11.32 24.12
CA LYS A 137 -15.63 11.04 23.93
C LYS A 137 -15.93 9.63 23.43
N HIS A 138 -14.96 8.99 22.79
CA HIS A 138 -15.12 7.70 22.14
C HIS A 138 -14.01 6.72 22.54
N LYS A 139 -14.28 5.43 22.36
CA LYS A 139 -13.29 4.36 22.58
C LYS A 139 -13.16 3.52 21.33
N LEU A 140 -11.92 3.15 21.00
CA LEU A 140 -11.64 2.25 19.89
C LEU A 140 -11.99 0.79 20.25
N ALA A 141 -12.72 0.12 19.37
CA ALA A 141 -13.15 -1.27 19.46
C ALA A 141 -11.98 -2.24 19.73
N ARG A 142 -12.14 -3.19 20.67
CA ARG A 142 -11.08 -4.13 21.05
C ARG A 142 -10.82 -5.13 19.93
N ARG A 143 -9.55 -5.50 19.75
CA ARG A 143 -9.19 -6.60 18.86
C ARG A 143 -9.74 -7.90 19.43
N HIS A 144 -10.26 -8.75 18.57
CA HIS A 144 -10.65 -10.11 18.90
C HIS A 144 -10.06 -11.08 17.87
N LYS A 145 -10.15 -12.39 18.14
CA LYS A 145 -9.73 -13.42 17.21
C LYS A 145 -10.88 -13.67 16.23
N LEU A 146 -10.62 -13.48 14.94
CA LEU A 146 -11.61 -13.72 13.90
C LEU A 146 -11.99 -15.20 13.83
N SER A 147 -13.27 -15.46 13.60
CA SER A 147 -13.81 -16.76 13.20
C SER A 147 -13.37 -17.13 11.78
N PHE A 148 -13.47 -18.41 11.41
CA PHE A 148 -13.17 -18.84 10.05
C PHE A 148 -14.14 -18.26 9.01
N GLU A 149 -15.40 -18.02 9.38
CA GLU A 149 -16.38 -17.33 8.53
C GLU A 149 -15.95 -15.88 8.24
N GLU A 150 -15.53 -15.13 9.25
CA GLU A 150 -15.03 -13.76 9.07
C GLU A 150 -13.74 -13.72 8.25
N ILE A 151 -12.83 -14.68 8.47
CA ILE A 151 -11.61 -14.81 7.67
C ILE A 151 -11.96 -15.09 6.21
N LYS A 152 -12.88 -16.03 5.96
CA LYS A 152 -13.34 -16.39 4.62
C LYS A 152 -13.94 -15.18 3.91
N GLN A 153 -14.83 -14.46 4.58
CA GLN A 153 -15.48 -13.27 4.02
C GLN A 153 -14.43 -12.23 3.61
N GLN A 154 -13.48 -11.92 4.49
CA GLN A 154 -12.43 -10.94 4.18
C GLN A 154 -11.50 -11.42 3.07
N ALA A 155 -11.11 -12.69 3.07
CA ALA A 155 -10.29 -13.27 2.02
C ALA A 155 -10.98 -13.17 0.66
N GLN A 156 -12.29 -13.45 0.59
CA GLN A 156 -13.07 -13.30 -0.64
C GLN A 156 -13.11 -11.84 -1.11
N GLU A 157 -13.45 -10.90 -0.23
CA GLU A 157 -13.50 -9.47 -0.59
C GLU A 157 -12.13 -8.95 -1.09
N TYR A 158 -11.03 -9.39 -0.46
CA TYR A 158 -9.68 -9.03 -0.89
C TYR A 158 -9.29 -9.70 -2.21
N PHE A 159 -9.70 -10.95 -2.43
CA PHE A 159 -9.48 -11.63 -3.69
C PHE A 159 -10.21 -10.91 -4.82
N ASP A 160 -11.49 -10.62 -4.65
CA ASP A 160 -12.31 -9.95 -5.65
C ASP A 160 -11.71 -8.58 -6.02
N ASP A 161 -11.41 -7.72 -5.03
CA ASP A 161 -10.81 -6.40 -5.29
C ASP A 161 -9.48 -6.49 -6.04
N LYS A 162 -8.54 -7.34 -5.57
CA LYS A 162 -7.20 -7.40 -6.14
C LYS A 162 -7.15 -8.14 -7.46
N PHE A 163 -7.91 -9.21 -7.61
CA PHE A 163 -7.96 -9.99 -8.84
C PHE A 163 -8.62 -9.18 -9.95
N ASP A 164 -9.75 -8.51 -9.69
CA ASP A 164 -10.41 -7.65 -10.68
C ASP A 164 -9.56 -6.45 -11.07
N ARG A 165 -8.87 -5.84 -10.09
CA ARG A 165 -7.92 -4.76 -10.35
C ARG A 165 -6.76 -5.22 -11.24
N ALA A 166 -6.19 -6.39 -10.95
CA ALA A 166 -5.10 -6.96 -11.74
C ALA A 166 -5.54 -7.24 -13.19
N ASN A 167 -6.73 -7.81 -13.38
CA ASN A 167 -7.30 -8.02 -14.72
C ASN A 167 -7.55 -6.70 -15.45
N SER A 168 -8.03 -5.67 -14.75
CA SER A 168 -8.17 -4.33 -15.33
C SER A 168 -6.84 -3.75 -15.81
N PHE A 169 -5.73 -4.05 -15.12
CA PHE A 169 -4.39 -3.66 -15.59
C PHE A 169 -3.95 -4.48 -16.81
N ILE A 170 -4.30 -5.76 -16.92
CA ILE A 170 -4.05 -6.53 -18.15
C ILE A 170 -4.78 -5.89 -19.35
N GLU A 171 -6.03 -5.48 -19.19
CA GLU A 171 -6.78 -4.81 -20.27
C GLU A 171 -6.18 -3.44 -20.63
N GLN A 172 -5.74 -2.67 -19.63
CA GLN A 172 -4.99 -1.42 -19.87
C GLN A 172 -3.68 -1.67 -20.62
N ALA A 173 -2.94 -2.72 -20.28
CA ALA A 173 -1.73 -3.11 -20.98
C ALA A 173 -2.01 -3.44 -22.45
N LYS A 174 -3.07 -4.20 -22.74
CA LYS A 174 -3.51 -4.51 -24.12
C LYS A 174 -3.89 -3.24 -24.88
N PHE A 175 -4.59 -2.31 -24.23
CA PHE A 175 -4.93 -1.03 -24.84
C PHE A 175 -3.68 -0.19 -25.14
N ALA A 176 -2.75 -0.07 -24.20
CA ALA A 176 -1.48 0.63 -24.41
C ALA A 176 -0.66 0.00 -25.55
N TYR A 177 -0.59 -1.34 -25.58
CA TYR A 177 0.02 -2.09 -26.67
C TYR A 177 -0.60 -1.77 -28.03
N SER A 178 -1.94 -1.69 -28.13
CA SER A 178 -2.62 -1.35 -29.39
C SER A 178 -2.25 0.05 -29.92
N ARG A 179 -1.91 0.96 -29.01
CA ARG A 179 -1.41 2.31 -29.33
C ARG A 179 0.11 2.36 -29.54
N LYS A 180 0.79 1.22 -29.51
CA LYS A 180 2.26 1.09 -29.57
C LYS A 180 2.98 1.78 -28.40
N ASP A 181 2.27 2.01 -27.30
CA ASP A 181 2.83 2.52 -26.05
C ASP A 181 3.30 1.33 -25.20
N TYR A 182 4.38 0.67 -25.64
CA TYR A 182 4.92 -0.51 -24.98
C TYR A 182 5.49 -0.20 -23.61
N ARG A 183 5.94 1.04 -23.39
CA ARG A 183 6.40 1.51 -22.09
C ARG A 183 5.25 1.48 -21.08
N MET A 184 4.12 2.11 -21.39
CA MET A 184 2.95 2.07 -20.51
C MET A 184 2.41 0.64 -20.39
N SER A 185 2.41 -0.13 -21.49
CA SER A 185 2.01 -1.53 -21.44
C SER A 185 2.83 -2.35 -20.43
N SER A 186 4.16 -2.17 -20.38
CA SER A 186 4.99 -2.85 -19.38
C SER A 186 4.71 -2.40 -17.94
N PHE A 187 4.39 -1.11 -17.74
CA PHE A 187 4.02 -0.57 -16.43
C PHE A 187 2.70 -1.21 -15.96
N ASP A 188 1.69 -1.29 -16.82
CA ASP A 188 0.42 -1.93 -16.50
C ASP A 188 0.58 -3.44 -16.21
N LEU A 189 1.44 -4.15 -16.95
CA LEU A 189 1.77 -5.55 -16.66
C LEU A 189 2.48 -5.73 -15.32
N HIS A 190 3.34 -4.78 -14.91
CA HIS A 190 3.92 -4.78 -13.57
C HIS A 190 2.82 -4.62 -12.51
N GLN A 191 1.91 -3.65 -12.69
CA GLN A 191 0.80 -3.42 -11.77
C GLN A 191 -0.13 -4.63 -11.64
N ALA A 192 -0.37 -5.35 -12.74
CA ALA A 192 -1.10 -6.62 -12.73
C ALA A 192 -0.39 -7.67 -11.87
N CYS A 193 0.93 -7.86 -12.06
CA CYS A 193 1.72 -8.77 -11.23
C CYS A 193 1.64 -8.44 -9.74
N GLU A 194 1.80 -7.17 -9.38
CA GLU A 194 1.72 -6.72 -7.99
C GLU A 194 0.36 -7.06 -7.37
N ASN A 195 -0.74 -6.76 -8.06
CA ASN A 195 -2.09 -7.02 -7.55
C ASN A 195 -2.39 -8.52 -7.42
N PHE A 196 -1.95 -9.37 -8.36
CA PHE A 196 -2.08 -10.82 -8.22
C PHE A 196 -1.32 -11.36 -7.00
N ILE A 197 -0.09 -10.92 -6.78
CA ILE A 197 0.71 -11.34 -5.62
C ILE A 197 0.07 -10.83 -4.32
N TYR A 198 -0.46 -9.61 -4.31
CA TYR A 198 -1.22 -9.08 -3.19
C TYR A 198 -2.50 -9.87 -2.90
N ALA A 199 -3.22 -10.34 -3.92
CA ALA A 199 -4.40 -11.18 -3.73
C ALA A 199 -4.01 -12.47 -2.98
N ILE A 200 -2.96 -13.17 -3.44
CA ILE A 200 -2.46 -14.40 -2.80
C ILE A 200 -2.11 -14.13 -1.33
N ARG A 201 -1.39 -13.04 -1.05
CA ARG A 201 -1.00 -12.71 0.32
C ARG A 201 -2.21 -12.39 1.20
N LEU A 202 -3.12 -11.54 0.75
CA LEU A 202 -4.31 -11.16 1.52
C LEU A 202 -5.19 -12.37 1.79
N VAL A 203 -5.40 -13.24 0.81
CA VAL A 203 -6.19 -14.46 1.04
C VAL A 203 -5.53 -15.36 2.09
N ASN A 204 -4.20 -15.48 2.10
CA ASN A 204 -3.50 -16.38 3.02
C ASN A 204 -3.22 -15.79 4.41
N THR A 205 -3.11 -14.47 4.53
CA THR A 205 -2.64 -13.82 5.77
C THR A 205 -3.49 -12.63 6.22
N LEU A 206 -4.48 -12.22 5.42
CA LEU A 206 -5.27 -10.99 5.59
C LEU A 206 -4.44 -9.70 5.66
N GLU A 207 -3.16 -9.73 5.27
CA GLU A 207 -2.20 -8.64 5.50
C GLU A 207 -1.34 -8.38 4.26
N ASN A 208 -1.01 -7.11 3.97
CA ASN A 208 -0.05 -6.73 2.93
C ASN A 208 1.01 -5.72 3.38
N PRO A 209 2.29 -5.90 2.98
CA PRO A 209 3.32 -4.90 3.16
C PRO A 209 3.17 -3.77 2.13
N LYS A 210 3.62 -2.56 2.48
CA LYS A 210 3.91 -1.50 1.50
C LYS A 210 5.21 -1.89 0.73
N GLN A 211 5.11 -2.69 -0.33
CA GLN A 211 6.27 -3.22 -1.08
C GLN A 211 5.97 -3.39 -2.57
N HIS A 212 6.74 -2.73 -3.44
CA HIS A 212 6.49 -2.75 -4.90
C HIS A 212 7.55 -3.55 -5.69
N ASN A 213 8.62 -4.02 -5.03
CA ASN A 213 9.65 -4.78 -5.72
C ASN A 213 9.16 -6.21 -6.00
N LEU A 214 8.92 -6.54 -7.28
CA LEU A 214 8.42 -7.85 -7.70
C LEU A 214 9.26 -9.03 -7.20
N THR A 215 10.59 -8.90 -7.08
CA THR A 215 11.43 -9.95 -6.51
C THR A 215 11.09 -10.23 -5.05
N LYS A 216 10.90 -9.17 -4.25
CA LYS A 216 10.52 -9.30 -2.84
C LYS A 216 9.09 -9.85 -2.71
N LEU A 217 8.17 -9.37 -3.56
CA LEU A 217 6.79 -9.82 -3.60
C LEU A 217 6.68 -11.30 -3.97
N LEU A 218 7.29 -11.75 -5.07
CA LEU A 218 7.31 -13.15 -5.48
C LEU A 218 7.92 -14.05 -4.40
N ASN A 219 9.01 -13.61 -3.77
CA ASN A 219 9.62 -14.35 -2.66
C ASN A 219 8.69 -14.50 -1.45
N SER A 220 7.76 -13.56 -1.24
CA SER A 220 6.81 -13.62 -0.12
C SER A 220 5.68 -14.63 -0.35
N VAL A 221 5.41 -15.01 -1.60
CA VAL A 221 4.34 -15.96 -1.98
C VAL A 221 4.84 -17.31 -2.50
N LYS A 222 6.14 -17.46 -2.78
CA LYS A 222 6.71 -18.72 -3.32
C LYS A 222 6.39 -19.97 -2.49
N LYS A 223 6.15 -19.80 -1.19
CA LYS A 223 5.79 -20.90 -0.27
C LYS A 223 4.39 -21.49 -0.53
N TYR A 224 3.53 -20.77 -1.24
CA TYR A 224 2.15 -21.19 -1.53
C TYR A 224 2.04 -22.02 -2.81
N SER A 225 3.03 -21.95 -3.73
CA SER A 225 3.09 -22.83 -4.89
C SER A 225 4.48 -22.87 -5.52
N ASN A 226 4.91 -24.06 -5.93
CA ASN A 226 6.14 -24.24 -6.69
C ASN A 226 6.02 -23.71 -8.13
N GLU A 227 4.81 -23.43 -8.62
CA GLU A 227 4.57 -23.02 -10.01
C GLU A 227 5.01 -21.58 -10.30
N PHE A 228 5.26 -20.76 -9.29
CA PHE A 228 5.84 -19.42 -9.49
C PHE A 228 7.20 -19.47 -10.20
N ILE A 229 7.94 -20.59 -10.09
CA ILE A 229 9.18 -20.81 -10.84
C ILE A 229 8.96 -20.80 -12.36
N LYS A 230 7.74 -21.12 -12.82
CA LYS A 230 7.36 -21.18 -14.24
C LYS A 230 6.90 -19.84 -14.78
N VAL A 231 6.49 -18.90 -13.92
CA VAL A 231 5.97 -17.58 -14.31
C VAL A 231 7.08 -16.72 -14.89
N PHE A 232 8.14 -16.52 -14.11
CA PHE A 232 9.35 -15.81 -14.52
C PHE A 232 10.56 -16.74 -14.35
N PRO A 233 10.74 -17.73 -15.24
CA PRO A 233 11.98 -18.50 -15.26
C PRO A 233 13.15 -17.54 -15.46
N GLN A 234 14.32 -17.88 -14.91
CA GLN A 234 15.55 -17.07 -15.00
C GLN A 234 16.74 -17.95 -15.39
N ASN A 235 16.50 -18.94 -16.25
CA ASN A 235 17.49 -19.93 -16.67
C ASN A 235 18.37 -19.40 -17.81
N THR A 236 17.81 -18.55 -18.67
CA THR A 236 18.54 -17.92 -19.78
C THR A 236 18.83 -16.44 -19.52
N SER A 237 19.79 -15.86 -20.25
CA SER A 237 20.09 -14.42 -20.17
C SER A 237 18.89 -13.57 -20.59
N GLU A 238 18.12 -14.05 -21.56
CA GLU A 238 16.93 -13.36 -22.08
C GLU A 238 15.79 -13.35 -21.06
N GLU A 239 15.57 -14.48 -20.39
CA GLU A 239 14.62 -14.60 -19.28
C GLU A 239 14.95 -13.66 -18.11
N LYS A 240 16.24 -13.57 -17.73
CA LYS A 240 16.70 -12.62 -16.71
C LYS A 240 16.49 -11.18 -17.14
N ARG A 241 16.82 -10.84 -18.40
CA ARG A 241 16.60 -9.51 -18.97
C ARG A 241 15.13 -9.12 -18.93
N LEU A 242 14.23 -10.03 -19.30
CA LEU A 242 12.80 -9.77 -19.32
C LEU A 242 12.22 -9.56 -17.92
N PHE A 243 12.67 -10.34 -16.93
CA PHE A 243 12.26 -10.15 -15.54
C PHE A 243 12.75 -8.81 -14.97
N GLU A 244 14.00 -8.43 -15.28
CA GLU A 244 14.52 -7.12 -14.90
C GLU A 244 13.75 -5.97 -15.57
N LEU A 245 13.35 -6.14 -16.84
CA LEU A 245 12.54 -5.16 -17.58
C LEU A 245 11.19 -4.92 -16.90
N ILE A 246 10.38 -5.96 -16.64
CA ILE A 246 9.07 -5.78 -15.99
C ILE A 246 9.24 -5.25 -14.56
N LYS A 247 10.30 -5.64 -13.84
CA LYS A 247 10.59 -5.11 -12.51
C LYS A 247 10.90 -3.61 -12.55
N ALA A 248 11.68 -3.15 -13.54
CA ALA A 248 12.04 -1.75 -13.72
C ALA A 248 10.88 -0.88 -14.24
N ALA A 249 9.90 -1.49 -14.93
CA ALA A 249 8.77 -0.78 -15.52
C ALA A 249 7.96 0.06 -14.52
N TYR A 250 7.92 -0.33 -13.23
CA TYR A 250 7.23 0.43 -12.18
C TYR A 250 7.69 1.89 -12.06
N VAL A 251 9.01 2.10 -12.09
CA VAL A 251 9.62 3.44 -11.99
C VAL A 251 9.90 3.99 -13.39
N ASN A 252 10.61 3.22 -14.20
CA ASN A 252 11.15 3.71 -15.46
C ASN A 252 10.07 3.85 -16.53
N GLY A 253 9.00 3.06 -16.45
CA GLY A 253 7.86 3.15 -17.38
C GLY A 253 7.17 4.52 -17.39
N ARG A 254 7.28 5.29 -16.30
CA ARG A 254 6.64 6.60 -16.17
C ARG A 254 7.61 7.77 -16.34
N TYR A 255 8.84 7.60 -15.87
CA TYR A 255 9.76 8.74 -15.68
C TYR A 255 11.02 8.67 -16.53
N ASP A 256 11.30 7.55 -17.19
CA ASP A 256 12.55 7.39 -17.92
C ASP A 256 12.36 7.50 -19.44
N PRO A 257 12.76 8.62 -20.07
CA PRO A 257 12.67 8.76 -21.51
C PRO A 257 13.50 7.73 -22.27
N ASP A 258 14.56 7.21 -21.66
CA ASP A 258 15.48 6.23 -22.26
C ASP A 258 15.11 4.77 -21.96
N PHE A 259 14.01 4.54 -21.23
CA PHE A 259 13.53 3.18 -20.99
C PHE A 259 12.84 2.63 -22.25
N VAL A 260 13.59 1.79 -22.97
CA VAL A 260 13.16 1.15 -24.21
C VAL A 260 12.46 -0.16 -23.90
N VAL A 261 11.23 -0.28 -24.37
CA VAL A 261 10.44 -1.52 -24.34
C VAL A 261 9.97 -1.80 -25.76
N THR A 262 10.26 -3.00 -26.24
CA THR A 262 9.90 -3.43 -27.59
C THR A 262 8.53 -4.12 -27.61
N LYS A 263 8.00 -4.31 -28.81
CA LYS A 263 6.77 -5.10 -29.00
C LYS A 263 7.00 -6.54 -28.53
N GLU A 264 8.15 -7.11 -28.89
CA GLU A 264 8.56 -8.46 -28.57
C GLU A 264 8.68 -8.68 -27.05
N ASP A 265 9.18 -7.68 -26.30
CA ASP A 265 9.19 -7.72 -24.83
C ASP A 265 7.77 -7.93 -24.28
N ILE A 266 6.80 -7.15 -24.76
CA ILE A 266 5.41 -7.25 -24.29
C ILE A 266 4.80 -8.59 -24.72
N ASP A 267 5.02 -9.03 -25.95
CA ASP A 267 4.54 -10.31 -26.46
C ASP A 267 5.04 -11.50 -25.60
N MET A 268 6.25 -11.39 -25.04
CA MET A 268 6.80 -12.38 -24.11
C MET A 268 6.31 -12.23 -22.67
N LEU A 269 5.98 -11.00 -22.22
CA LEU A 269 5.52 -10.73 -20.87
C LEU A 269 4.06 -11.09 -20.65
N VAL A 270 3.17 -10.76 -21.59
CA VAL A 270 1.72 -11.02 -21.47
C VAL A 270 1.41 -12.46 -21.05
N PRO A 271 1.88 -13.52 -21.74
CA PRO A 271 1.56 -14.90 -21.36
C PRO A 271 2.11 -15.28 -19.98
N LYS A 272 3.20 -14.64 -19.51
CA LYS A 272 3.72 -14.86 -18.16
C LYS A 272 2.81 -14.26 -17.10
N VAL A 273 2.30 -13.05 -17.34
CA VAL A 273 1.34 -12.39 -16.44
C VAL A 273 0.00 -13.11 -16.43
N GLU A 274 -0.46 -13.64 -17.57
CA GLU A 274 -1.66 -14.49 -17.64
C GLU A 274 -1.46 -15.82 -16.90
N LEU A 275 -0.28 -16.44 -16.99
CA LEU A 275 0.03 -17.61 -16.17
C LEU A 275 -0.01 -17.29 -14.67
N LEU A 276 0.50 -16.11 -14.27
CA LEU A 276 0.41 -15.64 -12.89
C LEU A 276 -1.05 -15.43 -12.44
N ARG A 277 -1.90 -14.88 -13.31
CA ARG A 277 -3.35 -14.74 -13.07
C ARG A 277 -3.97 -16.10 -12.77
N ASP A 278 -3.69 -17.10 -13.61
CA ASP A 278 -4.34 -18.41 -13.50
C ASP A 278 -3.87 -19.17 -12.25
N ILE A 279 -2.57 -19.08 -11.92
CA ILE A 279 -2.02 -19.62 -10.65
C ILE A 279 -2.66 -18.91 -9.46
N THR A 280 -2.76 -17.58 -9.51
CA THR A 280 -3.35 -16.77 -8.44
C THR A 280 -4.80 -17.15 -8.17
N LYS A 281 -5.60 -17.23 -9.24
CA LYS A 281 -7.02 -17.61 -9.15
C LYS A 281 -7.18 -18.93 -8.39
N ARG A 282 -6.48 -19.97 -8.84
CA ARG A 282 -6.56 -21.30 -8.23
C ARG A 282 -6.13 -21.30 -6.77
N ILE A 283 -4.96 -20.75 -6.44
CA ILE A 283 -4.46 -20.71 -5.05
C ILE A 283 -5.44 -19.99 -4.13
N CYS A 284 -5.99 -18.87 -4.59
CA CYS A 284 -6.93 -18.09 -3.79
C CYS A 284 -8.27 -18.80 -3.60
N GLU A 285 -8.85 -19.35 -4.66
CA GLU A 285 -10.12 -20.10 -4.61
C GLU A 285 -10.00 -21.34 -3.72
N GLU A 286 -8.91 -22.13 -3.86
CA GLU A 286 -8.62 -23.26 -2.99
C GLU A 286 -8.55 -22.82 -1.52
N LYS A 287 -7.81 -21.74 -1.23
CA LYS A 287 -7.61 -21.26 0.13
C LYS A 287 -8.89 -20.71 0.78
N ILE A 288 -9.71 -19.99 0.01
CA ILE A 288 -11.01 -19.49 0.46
C ILE A 288 -11.96 -20.67 0.74
N GLY A 289 -11.91 -21.71 -0.09
CA GLY A 289 -12.62 -22.97 0.14
C GLY A 289 -12.26 -23.59 1.49
N GLU A 290 -10.97 -23.72 1.81
CA GLU A 290 -10.50 -24.27 3.08
C GLU A 290 -11.03 -23.52 4.31
N TYR A 291 -11.22 -22.20 4.23
CA TYR A 291 -11.80 -21.43 5.35
C TYR A 291 -13.29 -21.75 5.55
N GLY A 292 -13.99 -22.19 4.50
CA GLY A 292 -15.40 -22.60 4.58
C GLY A 292 -15.61 -24.00 5.15
N GLU A 293 -14.57 -24.83 5.17
CA GLU A 293 -14.63 -26.21 5.69
C GLU A 293 -14.23 -26.31 7.17
N ARG A 294 -13.76 -25.20 7.76
CA ARG A 294 -13.29 -25.15 9.15
C ARG A 294 -14.36 -24.49 10.03
N GLU A 295 -14.85 -25.24 11.02
CA GLU A 295 -15.72 -24.73 12.10
C GLU A 295 -14.92 -23.94 13.15
#